data_AF-A0A2U9IT39-F1
#
_entry.id   AF-A0A2U9IT39-F1
#
_cell.length_a   1.000
_cell.length_b   1.000
_cell.length_c   1.000
_cell.angle_alpha   90.00
_cell.angle_beta   90.00
_cell.angle_gamma   90.00
#
_symmetry.space_group_name_H-M   'P 1'
#
loop_
_entity.id
_entity.type
_entity.pdbx_description
1 polymer ?
#
loop_
_entity_poly.entity_id
_entity_poly.type
_entity_poly.pdbx_seq_one_letter_code
_entity_poly.pdbx_strand_id
1 'polypeptide(L)'
;MRALPSRLTPWLRLPLISSRFITKFPEKILMTLSLRLDGSHAFSWTSEMRSAFAITIVPEKRREAPLDLFVLLDVSGSMNTLDIDPDGIDPSMIQGYGVVDGKEVMYINKAEKKTRLELALEGIRYLLEKVDPKTRVTLITFADQVKVLCRRAPPNVALGYLEEMEPDGNTALHSAIKKAISLIDEHPARIILLTDGYPTDVEDEDEYSKFSLPQFSQMIPIGVGEYNAKIMNRLAERSNGRFYHLNNLEELSEILEQERPKPSAGIKVRLNLISEFPLSLINYSAPINIGTIEGVVRIFGFLNVPPLYSGEILKVRLTYVDTADNREKSIEKSLAVTPAKDVNQFRSGVNQSVLLEASYYQKMREVQQLIDQGMQVEATKKIAELGQIAERTRKQDLIESTRKMAGTSNPNEISSEITKRMRS
;
A
#
# COMPACT_ATOMS: atom_id res chain seq x y z
N MET A 1 4.33 103.07 -8.76
CA MET A 1 5.22 103.63 -9.81
C MET A 1 5.88 102.47 -10.54
N ARG A 2 5.64 102.35 -11.87
CA ARG A 2 6.38 101.57 -12.90
C ARG A 2 6.47 100.04 -12.70
N ALA A 3 6.40 99.14 -13.68
CA ALA A 3 5.99 99.09 -15.09
C ALA A 3 5.92 97.57 -15.45
N LEU A 4 5.00 97.16 -16.32
CA LEU A 4 5.11 95.93 -17.15
C LEU A 4 5.89 96.28 -18.44
N PRO A 5 6.35 95.37 -19.35
CA PRO A 5 5.97 93.96 -19.59
C PRO A 5 7.12 93.00 -20.05
N SER A 6 6.82 91.71 -20.31
CA SER A 6 7.09 90.98 -21.59
C SER A 6 7.24 89.44 -21.44
N ARG A 7 6.89 88.74 -22.53
CA ARG A 7 6.53 87.31 -22.69
C ARG A 7 7.74 86.39 -22.94
N LEU A 8 7.61 85.09 -22.62
CA LEU A 8 7.61 83.92 -23.55
C LEU A 8 7.89 82.58 -22.83
N THR A 9 7.10 81.56 -23.16
CA THR A 9 7.06 80.11 -22.78
C THR A 9 8.27 79.29 -23.30
N PRO A 10 8.39 77.92 -23.17
CA PRO A 10 7.55 76.87 -22.50
C PRO A 10 8.34 75.80 -21.68
N TRP A 11 7.62 74.86 -21.05
CA TRP A 11 7.79 73.38 -21.09
C TRP A 11 7.37 72.70 -19.77
N LEU A 12 6.24 71.99 -19.84
CA LEU A 12 5.80 70.97 -18.90
C LEU A 12 6.74 69.74 -18.97
N ARG A 13 7.13 69.20 -17.80
CA ARG A 13 7.39 67.77 -17.62
C ARG A 13 6.72 67.30 -16.32
N LEU A 14 5.57 66.66 -16.46
CA LEU A 14 4.96 65.83 -15.42
C LEU A 14 5.46 64.37 -15.61
N PRO A 15 5.67 63.59 -14.53
CA PRO A 15 6.08 62.20 -14.65
C PRO A 15 4.90 61.32 -15.12
N LEU A 16 5.21 60.41 -16.04
CA LEU A 16 4.33 59.33 -16.49
C LEU A 16 3.98 58.40 -15.32
N ILE A 17 2.71 58.43 -14.89
CA ILE A 17 2.11 57.37 -14.09
C ILE A 17 1.85 56.20 -15.02
N SER A 18 2.70 55.17 -14.94
CA SER A 18 2.49 53.89 -15.59
C SER A 18 1.52 53.06 -14.74
N SER A 19 0.24 53.07 -15.11
CA SER A 19 -0.77 52.15 -14.58
C SER A 19 -0.52 50.75 -15.15
N ARG A 20 0.31 49.93 -14.47
CA ARG A 20 0.31 48.49 -14.70
C ARG A 20 -0.91 47.89 -14.02
N PHE A 21 -1.93 47.60 -14.82
CA PHE A 21 -2.94 46.60 -14.50
C PHE A 21 -2.21 45.27 -14.23
N ILE A 22 -2.04 44.93 -12.96
CA ILE A 22 -1.73 43.56 -12.55
C ILE A 22 -3.05 42.82 -12.63
N THR A 23 -3.29 42.16 -13.76
CA THR A 23 -4.26 41.08 -13.82
C THR A 23 -3.80 40.02 -12.82
N LYS A 24 -4.44 39.97 -11.64
CA LYS A 24 -4.40 38.78 -10.79
C LYS A 24 -4.96 37.65 -11.63
N PHE A 25 -4.07 36.85 -12.21
CA PHE A 25 -4.43 35.51 -12.65
C PHE A 25 -5.11 34.83 -11.44
N PRO A 26 -6.27 34.17 -11.61
CA PRO A 26 -6.82 33.39 -10.52
C PRO A 26 -5.73 32.39 -10.10
N GLU A 27 -5.35 32.41 -8.83
CA GLU A 27 -4.49 31.37 -8.26
C GLU A 27 -5.12 30.05 -8.65
N LYS A 28 -4.48 29.36 -9.59
CA LYS A 28 -4.86 28.01 -9.99
C LYS A 28 -4.85 27.22 -8.69
N ILE A 29 -6.02 26.81 -8.19
CA ILE A 29 -6.15 26.07 -6.92
C ILE A 29 -5.14 24.94 -7.02
N LEU A 30 -4.07 25.07 -6.24
CA LEU A 30 -2.92 24.21 -6.42
C LEU A 30 -3.23 22.92 -5.66
N MET A 31 -3.91 22.00 -6.34
CA MET A 31 -4.22 20.68 -5.81
C MET A 31 -2.93 19.89 -5.62
N THR A 32 -2.80 19.23 -4.48
CA THR A 32 -1.65 18.34 -4.20
C THR A 32 -1.74 17.01 -4.92
N LEU A 33 -2.94 16.62 -5.37
CA LEU A 33 -3.19 15.43 -6.18
C LEU A 33 -3.67 15.79 -7.58
N SER A 34 -3.26 14.96 -8.55
CA SER A 34 -3.90 14.89 -9.87
C SER A 34 -4.46 13.49 -10.13
N LEU A 35 -5.48 13.44 -11.00
CA LEU A 35 -6.19 12.21 -11.36
C LEU A 35 -6.15 12.04 -12.88
N ARG A 36 -5.73 10.86 -13.33
CA ARG A 36 -5.84 10.39 -14.72
C ARG A 36 -6.76 9.17 -14.78
N LEU A 37 -7.52 9.08 -15.87
CA LEU A 37 -8.39 7.97 -16.18
C LEU A 37 -8.19 7.61 -17.64
N ASP A 38 -7.69 6.41 -17.88
CA ASP A 38 -7.38 5.89 -19.20
C ASP A 38 -8.23 4.64 -19.47
N GLY A 39 -8.83 4.55 -20.65
CA GLY A 39 -9.57 3.37 -21.12
C GLY A 39 -8.81 2.61 -22.19
N SER A 40 -9.04 1.30 -22.29
CA SER A 40 -8.42 0.48 -23.33
C SER A 40 -9.08 0.62 -24.70
N HIS A 41 -10.32 1.12 -24.77
CA HIS A 41 -11.04 1.32 -26.03
C HIS A 41 -11.63 2.73 -26.09
N ALA A 42 -11.37 3.43 -27.19
CA ALA A 42 -12.06 4.68 -27.53
C ALA A 42 -13.42 4.44 -28.23
N PHE A 43 -13.60 3.25 -28.83
CA PHE A 43 -14.79 2.91 -29.59
C PHE A 43 -15.50 1.65 -29.08
N SER A 44 -16.83 1.62 -29.17
CA SER A 44 -17.63 0.40 -29.01
C SER A 44 -17.72 -0.37 -30.33
N TRP A 45 -18.09 -1.65 -30.26
CA TRP A 45 -18.16 -2.55 -31.41
C TRP A 45 -19.57 -3.12 -31.62
N THR A 46 -19.76 -3.89 -32.69
CA THR A 46 -21.04 -4.57 -32.99
C THR A 46 -21.34 -5.73 -32.03
N SER A 47 -20.38 -6.13 -31.20
CA SER A 47 -20.54 -7.08 -30.11
C SER A 47 -20.25 -6.42 -28.77
N GLU A 48 -20.68 -7.06 -27.68
CA GLU A 48 -20.25 -6.68 -26.33
C GLU A 48 -18.72 -6.72 -26.26
N MET A 49 -18.13 -5.77 -25.54
CA MET A 49 -16.68 -5.71 -25.34
C MET A 49 -16.34 -5.54 -23.87
N ARG A 50 -15.30 -6.25 -23.43
CA ARG A 50 -14.68 -6.05 -22.12
C ARG A 50 -13.62 -4.96 -22.23
N SER A 51 -13.93 -3.76 -21.78
CA SER A 51 -13.01 -2.62 -21.79
C SER A 51 -12.25 -2.55 -20.48
N ALA A 52 -10.92 -2.45 -20.53
CA ALA A 52 -10.09 -2.20 -19.35
C ALA A 52 -10.00 -0.70 -19.06
N PHE A 53 -9.82 -0.35 -17.80
CA PHE A 53 -9.51 1.01 -17.37
C PHE A 53 -8.34 1.04 -16.39
N ALA A 54 -7.62 2.16 -16.39
CA ALA A 54 -6.57 2.47 -15.44
C ALA A 54 -6.84 3.86 -14.83
N ILE A 55 -6.84 3.93 -13.51
CA ILE A 55 -6.95 5.17 -12.76
C ILE A 55 -5.59 5.41 -12.11
N THR A 56 -4.99 6.57 -12.39
CA THR A 56 -3.70 6.96 -11.81
C THR A 56 -3.88 8.20 -10.95
N ILE A 57 -3.57 8.08 -9.66
CA ILE A 57 -3.51 9.19 -8.71
C ILE A 57 -2.04 9.58 -8.56
N VAL A 58 -1.70 10.84 -8.81
CA VAL A 58 -0.33 11.33 -8.76
C VAL A 58 -0.19 12.39 -7.67
N PRO A 59 0.76 12.22 -6.72
CA PRO A 59 1.11 13.26 -5.77
C PRO A 59 1.98 14.32 -6.46
N GLU A 60 1.41 15.50 -6.69
CA GLU A 60 2.10 16.66 -7.27
C GLU A 60 2.96 17.39 -6.23
N LYS A 61 2.48 17.43 -4.98
CA LYS A 61 3.21 17.99 -3.83
C LYS A 61 2.88 17.19 -2.58
N ARG A 62 3.89 16.88 -1.78
CA ARG A 62 3.76 16.10 -0.54
C ARG A 62 4.17 16.93 0.66
N ARG A 63 3.47 16.73 1.78
CA ARG A 63 3.74 17.36 3.07
C ARG A 63 3.60 16.34 4.17
N GLU A 64 4.20 16.60 5.32
CA GLU A 64 3.92 15.83 6.53
C GLU A 64 2.42 15.85 6.79
N ALA A 65 1.87 14.67 7.09
CA ALA A 65 0.45 14.47 7.28
C ALA A 65 0.22 13.57 8.49
N PRO A 66 -0.87 13.77 9.24
CA PRO A 66 -1.18 12.92 10.38
C PRO A 66 -1.53 11.51 9.91
N LEU A 67 -0.75 10.54 10.39
CA LEU A 67 -0.97 9.10 10.25
C LEU A 67 -0.71 8.47 11.61
N ASP A 68 -1.63 7.60 12.04
CA ASP A 68 -1.40 6.78 13.22
C ASP A 68 -0.67 5.49 12.82
N LEU A 69 0.46 5.21 13.47
CA LEU A 69 1.24 4.00 13.27
C LEU A 69 0.95 3.03 14.40
N PHE A 70 0.42 1.87 14.07
CA PHE A 70 0.24 0.75 14.99
C PHE A 70 1.34 -0.27 14.72
N VAL A 71 1.98 -0.75 15.78
CA VAL A 71 2.90 -1.88 15.73
C VAL A 71 2.34 -2.97 16.62
N LEU A 72 1.98 -4.09 16.01
CA LEU A 72 1.55 -5.32 16.68
C LEU A 72 2.71 -6.29 16.58
N LEU A 73 3.35 -6.54 17.71
CA LEU A 73 4.51 -7.41 17.80
C LEU A 73 4.15 -8.69 18.54
N ASP A 74 4.32 -9.80 17.85
CA ASP A 74 4.34 -11.11 18.46
C ASP A 74 5.54 -11.20 19.42
N VAL A 75 5.27 -11.59 20.67
CA VAL A 75 6.29 -11.86 21.67
C VAL A 75 6.16 -13.29 22.20
N SER A 76 5.60 -14.21 21.39
CA SER A 76 5.48 -15.63 21.72
C SER A 76 6.82 -16.31 22.03
N GLY A 77 6.78 -17.49 22.64
CA GLY A 77 7.99 -18.28 22.93
C GLY A 77 8.88 -18.52 21.71
N SER A 78 8.31 -18.73 20.52
CA SER A 78 9.04 -18.90 19.25
C SER A 78 9.88 -17.68 18.86
N MET A 79 9.47 -16.47 19.26
CA MET A 79 10.25 -15.25 19.02
C MET A 79 11.56 -15.21 19.83
N ASN A 80 11.72 -16.07 20.85
CA ASN A 80 12.99 -16.21 21.58
C ASN A 80 14.00 -17.15 20.90
N THR A 81 13.70 -17.62 19.69
CA THR A 81 14.59 -18.52 18.94
C THR A 81 15.64 -17.75 18.13
N LEU A 82 16.69 -18.46 17.71
CA LEU A 82 17.74 -17.94 16.84
C LEU A 82 17.54 -18.51 15.42
N ASP A 83 17.63 -17.66 14.40
CA ASP A 83 17.63 -18.09 13.00
C ASP A 83 19.02 -18.62 12.61
N ILE A 84 19.29 -19.88 12.93
CA ILE A 84 20.57 -20.55 12.66
C ILE A 84 20.32 -21.92 12.05
N ASP A 85 21.13 -22.27 11.05
CA ASP A 85 21.22 -23.63 10.52
C ASP A 85 21.74 -24.59 11.62
N PRO A 86 20.93 -25.56 12.10
CA PRO A 86 21.31 -26.49 13.14
C PRO A 86 22.56 -27.31 12.80
N ASP A 87 22.75 -27.63 11.52
CA ASP A 87 23.88 -28.45 11.04
C ASP A 87 25.20 -27.67 11.08
N GLY A 88 25.13 -26.33 11.16
CA GLY A 88 26.27 -25.44 11.26
C GLY A 88 26.65 -25.05 12.70
N ILE A 89 25.98 -25.60 13.72
CA ILE A 89 26.23 -25.25 15.13
C ILE A 89 27.41 -26.05 15.68
N ASP A 90 28.41 -25.35 16.22
CA ASP A 90 29.49 -25.98 17.00
C ASP A 90 28.90 -26.75 18.20
N PRO A 91 29.10 -28.08 18.31
CA PRO A 91 28.54 -28.87 19.39
C PRO A 91 28.91 -28.38 20.80
N SER A 92 30.03 -27.67 20.95
CA SER A 92 30.43 -27.07 22.23
C SER A 92 29.53 -25.92 22.69
N MET A 93 28.75 -25.34 21.79
CA MET A 93 27.73 -24.34 22.12
C MET A 93 26.45 -24.96 22.64
N ILE A 94 26.22 -26.27 22.46
CA ILE A 94 24.97 -26.93 22.84
C ILE A 94 24.92 -27.12 24.36
N GLN A 95 23.93 -26.50 24.98
CA GLN A 95 23.65 -26.61 26.42
C GLN A 95 22.62 -27.69 26.74
N GLY A 96 21.78 -28.08 25.77
CA GLY A 96 20.80 -29.13 25.93
C GLY A 96 19.77 -29.17 24.81
N TYR A 97 18.77 -30.03 24.99
CA TYR A 97 17.63 -30.19 24.08
C TYR A 97 16.33 -30.06 24.86
N GLY A 98 15.27 -29.62 24.21
CA GLY A 98 13.93 -29.60 24.79
C GLY A 98 12.84 -29.48 23.73
N VAL A 99 11.64 -29.11 24.16
CA VAL A 99 10.47 -28.95 23.29
C VAL A 99 9.82 -27.59 23.56
N VAL A 100 9.62 -26.78 22.53
CA VAL A 100 8.89 -25.49 22.56
C VAL A 100 7.82 -25.53 21.48
N ASP A 101 6.56 -25.22 21.85
CA ASP A 101 5.40 -25.28 20.96
C ASP A 101 5.26 -26.61 20.19
N GLY A 102 5.61 -27.72 20.86
CA GLY A 102 5.56 -29.06 20.28
C GLY A 102 6.71 -29.42 19.33
N LYS A 103 7.71 -28.54 19.18
CA LYS A 103 8.89 -28.75 18.32
C LYS A 103 10.15 -28.98 19.14
N GLU A 104 10.98 -29.92 18.71
CA GLU A 104 12.30 -30.14 19.30
C GLU A 104 13.19 -28.91 19.07
N VAL A 105 13.77 -28.40 20.15
CA VAL A 105 14.67 -27.24 20.13
C VAL A 105 16.00 -27.57 20.76
N MET A 106 17.05 -26.95 20.23
CA MET A 106 18.41 -27.02 20.76
C MET A 106 18.69 -25.74 21.55
N TYR A 107 19.04 -25.88 22.83
CA TYR A 107 19.50 -24.77 23.65
C TYR A 107 20.99 -24.58 23.42
N ILE A 108 21.39 -23.36 23.03
CA ILE A 108 22.80 -23.03 22.80
C ILE A 108 23.25 -21.85 23.66
N ASN A 109 24.55 -21.81 23.97
CA ASN A 109 25.18 -20.66 24.60
C ASN A 109 25.14 -19.47 23.62
N LYS A 110 24.34 -18.45 23.95
CA LYS A 110 24.00 -17.28 23.12
C LYS A 110 25.15 -16.28 22.95
N ALA A 111 26.41 -16.71 22.95
CA ALA A 111 27.54 -15.80 22.85
C ALA A 111 27.56 -15.13 21.46
N GLU A 112 26.95 -13.94 21.37
CA GLU A 112 26.91 -12.96 20.26
C GLU A 112 25.75 -13.03 19.24
N LYS A 113 24.89 -14.05 19.27
CA LYS A 113 23.74 -14.12 18.33
C LYS A 113 22.45 -13.54 18.92
N LYS A 114 21.72 -12.80 18.10
CA LYS A 114 20.43 -12.17 18.46
C LYS A 114 19.27 -13.09 18.13
N THR A 115 18.31 -13.14 19.04
CA THR A 115 17.01 -13.79 18.87
C THR A 115 16.15 -13.06 17.86
N ARG A 116 15.12 -13.73 17.34
CA ARG A 116 14.12 -13.11 16.47
C ARG A 116 13.50 -11.87 17.13
N LEU A 117 13.15 -11.94 18.41
CA LEU A 117 12.62 -10.80 19.14
C LEU A 117 13.62 -9.64 19.18
N GLU A 118 14.89 -9.88 19.48
CA GLU A 118 15.91 -8.81 19.49
C GLU A 118 16.07 -8.15 18.13
N LEU A 119 16.10 -8.93 17.04
CA LEU A 119 16.15 -8.39 15.67
C LEU A 119 14.87 -7.61 15.32
N ALA A 120 13.71 -8.09 15.75
CA ALA A 120 12.43 -7.40 15.57
C ALA A 120 12.42 -6.04 16.30
N LEU A 121 12.88 -6.01 17.55
CA LEU A 121 12.99 -4.78 18.35
C LEU A 121 13.98 -3.79 17.72
N GLU A 122 15.08 -4.26 17.13
CA GLU A 122 16.01 -3.41 16.40
C GLU A 122 15.39 -2.79 15.15
N GLY A 123 14.66 -3.58 14.36
CA GLY A 123 13.93 -3.07 13.21
C GLY A 123 12.87 -2.03 13.60
N ILE A 124 12.10 -2.30 14.66
CA ILE A 124 11.09 -1.37 15.17
C ILE A 124 11.74 -0.11 15.73
N ARG A 125 12.85 -0.22 16.47
CA ARG A 125 13.64 0.94 16.94
C ARG A 125 14.08 1.81 15.77
N TYR A 126 14.67 1.20 14.74
CA TYR A 126 15.09 1.88 13.53
C TYR A 126 13.92 2.61 12.83
N LEU A 127 12.73 1.98 12.78
CA LEU A 127 11.53 2.64 12.26
C LEU A 127 11.16 3.87 13.10
N LEU A 128 11.02 3.72 14.42
CA LEU A 128 10.57 4.78 15.33
C LEU A 128 11.54 5.96 15.40
N GLU A 129 12.84 5.73 15.24
CA GLU A 129 13.85 6.79 15.15
C GLU A 129 13.74 7.62 13.87
N LYS A 130 13.15 7.06 12.80
CA LYS A 130 13.06 7.69 11.47
C LYS A 130 11.69 8.22 11.11
N VAL A 131 10.63 7.82 11.82
CA VAL A 131 9.29 8.35 11.56
C VAL A 131 9.21 9.82 11.96
N ASP A 132 8.29 10.55 11.35
CA ASP A 132 8.05 11.94 11.71
C ASP A 132 7.68 12.08 13.21
N PRO A 133 8.24 13.03 13.98
CA PRO A 133 7.89 13.23 15.40
C PRO A 133 6.41 13.50 15.68
N LYS A 134 5.64 13.94 14.69
CA LYS A 134 4.18 14.14 14.77
C LYS A 134 3.39 12.85 14.55
N THR A 135 4.02 11.79 14.04
CA THR A 135 3.43 10.45 14.00
C THR A 135 2.98 10.05 15.40
N ARG A 136 1.84 9.39 15.49
CA ARG A 136 1.32 8.87 16.76
C ARG A 136 1.39 7.36 16.73
N VAL A 137 2.09 6.79 17.70
CA VAL A 137 2.46 5.39 17.74
C VAL A 137 1.64 4.68 18.81
N THR A 138 1.03 3.56 18.42
CA THR A 138 0.39 2.63 19.35
C THR A 138 1.17 1.31 19.29
N LEU A 139 1.78 0.92 20.40
CA LEU A 139 2.52 -0.33 20.53
C LEU A 139 1.67 -1.36 21.25
N ILE A 140 1.50 -2.51 20.61
CA ILE A 140 0.76 -3.65 21.13
C ILE A 140 1.67 -4.86 21.03
N THR A 141 1.86 -5.55 22.14
CA THR A 141 2.47 -6.88 22.13
C THR A 141 1.40 -7.93 22.33
N PHE A 142 1.62 -9.11 21.76
CA PHE A 142 0.72 -10.24 21.97
C PHE A 142 1.49 -11.53 22.13
N ALA A 143 1.04 -12.30 23.11
CA ALA A 143 1.44 -13.66 23.38
C ALA A 143 0.15 -14.42 23.81
N ASP A 144 0.10 -14.98 25.01
CA ASP A 144 -1.16 -15.44 25.64
C ASP A 144 -2.15 -14.30 25.89
N GLN A 145 -1.60 -13.11 26.18
CA GLN A 145 -2.38 -11.90 26.46
C GLN A 145 -1.96 -10.78 25.52
N VAL A 146 -2.92 -9.93 25.19
CA VAL A 146 -2.69 -8.72 24.41
C VAL A 146 -2.40 -7.57 25.36
N LYS A 147 -1.21 -6.99 25.28
CA LYS A 147 -0.78 -5.85 26.11
C LYS A 147 -0.64 -4.61 25.24
N VAL A 148 -1.29 -3.52 25.64
CA VAL A 148 -1.15 -2.21 24.99
C VAL A 148 -0.13 -1.41 25.80
N LEU A 149 1.10 -1.32 25.31
CA LEU A 149 2.19 -0.67 26.05
C LEU A 149 2.06 0.84 26.02
N CYS A 150 1.72 1.38 24.85
CA CYS A 150 1.41 2.79 24.70
C CYS A 150 0.33 3.00 23.64
N ARG A 151 -0.45 4.07 23.79
CA ARG A 151 -1.49 4.47 22.82
C ARG A 151 -1.20 5.89 22.34
N ARG A 152 -1.13 6.07 21.02
CA ARG A 152 -0.89 7.36 20.36
C ARG A 152 0.27 8.16 20.98
N ALA A 153 1.32 7.48 21.43
CA ALA A 153 2.49 8.12 21.99
C ALA A 153 3.34 8.76 20.87
N PRO A 154 4.08 9.83 21.16
CA PRO A 154 5.17 10.26 20.29
C PRO A 154 6.21 9.13 20.09
N PRO A 155 6.93 9.07 18.96
CA PRO A 155 7.87 7.98 18.68
C PRO A 155 8.96 7.80 19.75
N ASN A 156 9.49 8.91 20.29
CA ASN A 156 10.51 8.87 21.34
C ASN A 156 9.99 8.29 22.67
N VAL A 157 8.70 8.43 22.97
CA VAL A 157 8.08 7.81 24.14
C VAL A 157 7.83 6.33 23.87
N ALA A 158 7.38 5.97 22.66
CA ALA A 158 7.19 4.58 22.23
C ALA A 158 8.50 3.78 22.28
N LEU A 159 9.65 4.40 21.94
CA LEU A 159 10.98 3.78 22.04
C LEU A 159 11.29 3.26 23.44
N GLY A 160 10.89 3.98 24.49
CA GLY A 160 11.16 3.58 25.88
C GLY A 160 10.47 2.27 26.30
N TYR A 161 9.36 1.91 25.63
CA TYR A 161 8.64 0.65 25.92
C TYR A 161 9.28 -0.58 25.26
N LEU A 162 10.21 -0.41 24.31
CA LEU A 162 10.84 -1.53 23.63
C LEU A 162 11.81 -2.30 24.54
N GLU A 163 12.32 -1.65 25.60
CA GLU A 163 13.31 -2.24 26.51
C GLU A 163 12.71 -3.24 27.52
N GLU A 164 11.39 -3.18 27.73
CA GLU A 164 10.68 -4.00 28.72
C GLU A 164 10.03 -5.25 28.08
N MET A 165 10.30 -5.52 26.79
CA MET A 165 9.64 -6.60 26.06
C MET A 165 10.39 -7.93 26.25
N GLU A 166 9.68 -8.91 26.81
CA GLU A 166 10.18 -10.27 27.02
C GLU A 166 9.30 -11.28 26.26
N PRO A 167 9.87 -12.40 25.77
CA PRO A 167 9.11 -13.49 25.21
C PRO A 167 8.19 -14.14 26.26
N ASP A 168 6.99 -14.54 25.85
CA ASP A 168 5.95 -15.10 26.72
C ASP A 168 5.03 -16.02 25.91
N GLY A 169 4.51 -17.08 26.53
CA GLY A 169 3.33 -17.83 26.09
C GLY A 169 3.17 -18.19 24.60
N ASN A 170 1.89 -18.31 24.20
CA ASN A 170 1.40 -18.68 22.87
C ASN A 170 1.19 -17.45 21.96
N THR A 171 0.43 -17.58 20.87
CA THR A 171 0.22 -16.54 19.85
C THR A 171 -1.27 -16.16 19.72
N ALA A 172 -1.77 -15.22 20.53
CA ALA A 172 -3.17 -14.74 20.49
C ALA A 172 -3.40 -13.68 19.40
N LEU A 173 -3.16 -14.05 18.13
CA LEU A 173 -3.16 -13.13 16.99
C LEU A 173 -4.53 -12.49 16.74
N HIS A 174 -5.60 -13.28 16.75
CA HIS A 174 -6.95 -12.77 16.43
C HIS A 174 -7.38 -11.72 17.47
N SER A 175 -7.10 -11.98 18.74
CA SER A 175 -7.33 -11.06 19.84
C SER A 175 -6.52 -9.77 19.71
N ALA A 176 -5.25 -9.86 19.29
CA ALA A 176 -4.39 -8.71 19.07
C ALA A 176 -4.93 -7.79 17.96
N ILE A 177 -5.35 -8.37 16.83
CA ILE A 177 -5.95 -7.64 15.71
C ILE A 177 -7.25 -6.95 16.15
N LYS A 178 -8.13 -7.69 16.84
CA LYS A 178 -9.39 -7.12 17.36
C LYS A 178 -9.12 -5.95 18.30
N LYS A 179 -8.12 -6.06 19.16
CA LYS A 179 -7.73 -4.99 20.08
C LYS A 179 -7.19 -3.77 19.32
N ALA A 180 -6.30 -3.97 18.35
CA ALA A 180 -5.78 -2.88 17.53
C ALA A 180 -6.90 -2.12 16.80
N ILE A 181 -7.81 -2.85 16.15
CA ILE A 181 -8.97 -2.26 15.47
C ILE A 181 -9.80 -1.39 16.42
N SER A 182 -10.01 -1.84 17.66
CA SER A 182 -10.78 -1.08 18.66
C SER A 182 -10.11 0.21 19.14
N LEU A 183 -8.81 0.38 18.86
CA LEU A 183 -8.02 1.54 19.30
C LEU A 183 -7.75 2.55 18.18
N ILE A 184 -8.09 2.22 16.94
CA ILE A 184 -7.97 3.12 15.79
C ILE A 184 -9.02 4.22 15.91
N ASP A 185 -8.57 5.47 15.82
CA ASP A 185 -9.43 6.65 15.85
C ASP A 185 -9.73 7.15 14.41
N GLU A 186 -10.08 8.42 14.25
CA GLU A 186 -10.50 8.99 12.97
C GLU A 186 -9.38 9.29 11.96
N HIS A 187 -8.11 9.17 12.36
CA HIS A 187 -6.96 9.40 11.49
C HIS A 187 -6.70 8.16 10.63
N PRO A 188 -6.18 8.32 9.39
CA PRO A 188 -5.68 7.19 8.65
C PRO A 188 -4.64 6.42 9.48
N ALA A 189 -4.72 5.08 9.44
CA ALA A 189 -3.91 4.22 10.27
C ALA A 189 -3.11 3.23 9.41
N ARG A 190 -1.85 3.00 9.78
CA ARG A 190 -1.02 1.92 9.24
C ARG A 190 -0.67 0.96 10.36
N ILE A 191 -1.03 -0.30 10.19
CA ILE A 191 -0.87 -1.36 11.19
C ILE A 191 0.20 -2.30 10.69
N ILE A 192 1.39 -2.21 11.25
CA ILE A 192 2.47 -3.17 11.04
C ILE A 192 2.24 -4.32 12.00
N LEU A 193 2.08 -5.52 11.49
CA LEU A 193 1.89 -6.74 12.26
C LEU A 193 3.06 -7.67 11.99
N LEU A 194 3.81 -8.06 13.02
CA LEU A 194 4.93 -8.99 12.91
C LEU A 194 4.66 -10.26 13.73
N THR A 195 4.82 -11.43 13.14
CA THR A 195 4.69 -12.74 13.81
C THR A 195 5.60 -13.79 13.16
N ASP A 196 6.01 -14.78 13.93
CA ASP A 196 6.77 -15.95 13.46
C ASP A 196 6.04 -17.28 13.71
N GLY A 197 4.74 -17.22 14.03
CA GLY A 197 3.97 -18.36 14.51
C GLY A 197 2.56 -18.49 13.95
N TYR A 198 1.94 -19.63 14.24
CA TYR A 198 0.53 -19.88 13.95
C TYR A 198 -0.34 -19.31 15.08
N PRO A 199 -1.50 -18.73 14.77
CA PRO A 199 -2.45 -18.32 15.80
C PRO A 199 -2.89 -19.50 16.65
N THR A 200 -3.00 -19.29 17.95
CA THR A 200 -3.43 -20.31 18.93
C THR A 200 -4.81 -20.02 19.52
N ASP A 201 -5.32 -18.80 19.35
CA ASP A 201 -6.65 -18.40 19.81
C ASP A 201 -7.74 -18.68 18.77
N VAL A 202 -7.51 -18.33 17.51
CA VAL A 202 -8.40 -18.63 16.39
C VAL A 202 -7.59 -19.08 15.19
N GLU A 203 -7.67 -20.38 14.89
CA GLU A 203 -6.95 -21.01 13.76
C GLU A 203 -7.71 -20.90 12.43
N ASP A 204 -9.04 -20.74 12.46
CA ASP A 204 -9.87 -20.65 11.26
C ASP A 204 -9.60 -19.35 10.50
N GLU A 205 -9.04 -19.50 9.30
CA GLU A 205 -8.70 -18.39 8.40
C GLU A 205 -9.91 -17.54 8.01
N ASP A 206 -11.12 -18.12 7.99
CA ASP A 206 -12.35 -17.43 7.59
C ASP A 206 -12.81 -16.41 8.65
N GLU A 207 -12.41 -16.57 9.91
CA GLU A 207 -12.70 -15.58 10.96
C GLU A 207 -11.96 -14.25 10.71
N TYR A 208 -10.73 -14.30 10.16
CA TYR A 208 -9.95 -13.10 9.83
C TYR A 208 -10.58 -12.30 8.68
N SER A 209 -11.35 -12.97 7.82
CA SER A 209 -12.14 -12.33 6.76
C SER A 209 -13.36 -11.57 7.30
N LYS A 210 -13.71 -11.70 8.58
CA LYS A 210 -14.85 -11.01 9.20
C LYS A 210 -14.49 -9.68 9.84
N PHE A 211 -13.20 -9.37 10.02
CA PHE A 211 -12.79 -8.08 10.59
C PHE A 211 -13.35 -6.91 9.76
N SER A 212 -13.89 -5.88 10.42
CA SER A 212 -14.23 -4.62 9.75
C SER A 212 -13.19 -3.60 10.14
N LEU A 213 -12.33 -3.23 9.20
CA LEU A 213 -11.33 -2.21 9.44
C LEU A 213 -11.96 -0.83 9.38
N PRO A 214 -11.59 0.08 10.31
CA PRO A 214 -11.96 1.48 10.20
C PRO A 214 -11.51 2.03 8.86
N GLN A 215 -12.28 2.96 8.30
CA GLN A 215 -11.95 3.57 7.02
C GLN A 215 -10.53 4.15 7.06
N PHE A 216 -9.83 4.07 5.93
CA PHE A 216 -8.48 4.62 5.79
C PHE A 216 -7.41 3.90 6.64
N SER A 217 -7.69 2.67 7.08
CA SER A 217 -6.73 1.81 7.76
C SER A 217 -6.13 0.77 6.82
N GLN A 218 -4.82 0.58 6.88
CA GLN A 218 -4.08 -0.42 6.12
C GLN A 218 -3.33 -1.35 7.07
N MET A 219 -3.33 -2.65 6.80
CA MET A 219 -2.52 -3.64 7.51
C MET A 219 -1.35 -4.05 6.63
N ILE A 220 -0.18 -4.12 7.25
CA ILE A 220 1.08 -4.56 6.69
C ILE A 220 1.54 -5.77 7.51
N PRO A 221 1.04 -6.98 7.19
CA PRO A 221 1.43 -8.19 7.87
C PRO A 221 2.81 -8.65 7.39
N ILE A 222 3.68 -8.98 8.34
CA ILE A 222 5.05 -9.42 8.16
C ILE A 222 5.15 -10.76 8.88
N GLY A 223 5.42 -11.82 8.12
CA GLY A 223 5.61 -13.16 8.66
C GLY A 223 7.06 -13.62 8.47
N VAL A 224 7.62 -14.25 9.50
CA VAL A 224 8.98 -14.78 9.51
C VAL A 224 8.92 -16.28 9.75
N GLY A 225 9.64 -17.08 8.96
CA GLY A 225 9.66 -18.53 9.18
C GLY A 225 8.28 -19.19 9.03
N GLU A 226 7.79 -19.82 10.11
CA GLU A 226 6.59 -20.67 10.08
C GLU A 226 5.34 -19.98 10.66
N TYR A 227 4.43 -19.56 9.79
CA TYR A 227 3.19 -18.89 10.18
C TYR A 227 2.08 -19.17 9.17
N ASN A 228 0.84 -18.80 9.49
CA ASN A 228 -0.27 -18.94 8.56
C ASN A 228 -0.27 -17.80 7.51
N ALA A 229 0.36 -18.03 6.37
CA ALA A 229 0.44 -17.05 5.29
C ALA A 229 -0.91 -16.68 4.65
N LYS A 230 -1.90 -17.59 4.67
CA LYS A 230 -3.25 -17.30 4.15
C LYS A 230 -3.95 -16.25 5.01
N ILE A 231 -3.83 -16.33 6.33
CA ILE A 231 -4.30 -15.29 7.25
C ILE A 231 -3.63 -13.95 6.94
N MET A 232 -2.30 -13.94 6.86
CA MET A 232 -1.52 -12.73 6.59
C MET A 232 -1.90 -12.09 5.25
N ASN A 233 -2.05 -12.88 4.19
CA ASN A 233 -2.48 -12.40 2.89
C ASN A 233 -3.90 -11.82 2.93
N ARG A 234 -4.87 -12.50 3.55
CA ARG A 234 -6.25 -12.01 3.70
C ARG A 234 -6.31 -10.67 4.42
N LEU A 235 -5.51 -10.49 5.48
CA LEU A 235 -5.42 -9.22 6.21
C LEU A 235 -4.87 -8.08 5.34
N ALA A 236 -3.81 -8.34 4.57
CA ALA A 236 -3.25 -7.39 3.62
C ALA A 236 -4.28 -7.02 2.53
N GLU A 237 -4.91 -8.01 1.89
CA GLU A 237 -5.85 -7.78 0.80
C GLU A 237 -7.06 -6.95 1.22
N ARG A 238 -7.69 -7.30 2.36
CA ARG A 238 -8.91 -6.64 2.86
C ARG A 238 -8.65 -5.22 3.34
N SER A 239 -7.42 -4.92 3.73
CA SER A 239 -6.99 -3.58 4.16
C SER A 239 -6.37 -2.75 3.04
N ASN A 240 -6.29 -3.29 1.81
CA ASN A 240 -5.51 -2.74 0.71
C ASN A 240 -4.02 -2.51 1.05
N GLY A 241 -3.48 -3.26 1.99
CA GLY A 241 -2.06 -3.24 2.36
C GLY A 241 -1.24 -4.30 1.63
N ARG A 242 -0.07 -4.60 2.19
CA ARG A 242 0.94 -5.49 1.59
C ARG A 242 1.36 -6.54 2.60
N PHE A 243 1.51 -7.77 2.14
CA PHE A 243 2.04 -8.88 2.93
C PHE A 243 3.52 -9.08 2.61
N TYR A 244 4.32 -9.29 3.65
CA TYR A 244 5.74 -9.58 3.54
C TYR A 244 6.04 -10.95 4.16
N HIS A 245 6.62 -11.83 3.35
CA HIS A 245 7.32 -13.02 3.82
C HIS A 245 8.81 -12.72 3.94
N LEU A 246 9.38 -13.04 5.09
CA LEU A 246 10.80 -12.90 5.39
C LEU A 246 11.39 -14.29 5.64
N ASN A 247 12.49 -14.57 4.95
CA ASN A 247 13.30 -15.76 5.23
C ASN A 247 14.13 -15.59 6.52
N ASN A 248 14.52 -14.35 6.84
CA ASN A 248 15.25 -13.98 8.04
C ASN A 248 14.86 -12.55 8.45
N LEU A 249 15.06 -12.20 9.73
CA LEU A 249 14.70 -10.89 10.27
C LEU A 249 15.70 -9.76 9.99
N GLU A 250 16.86 -10.05 9.39
CA GLU A 250 17.83 -9.00 9.03
C GLU A 250 17.26 -8.06 7.97
N GLU A 251 16.38 -8.57 7.10
CA GLU A 251 15.67 -7.82 6.06
C GLU A 251 14.55 -6.91 6.63
N LEU A 252 14.17 -7.06 7.90
CA LEU A 252 13.05 -6.35 8.50
C LEU A 252 13.23 -4.82 8.42
N SER A 253 14.43 -4.32 8.70
CA SER A 253 14.70 -2.87 8.71
C SER A 253 14.46 -2.23 7.34
N GLU A 254 14.75 -2.94 6.25
CA GLU A 254 14.48 -2.46 4.89
C GLU A 254 12.97 -2.38 4.64
N ILE A 255 12.24 -3.43 5.03
CA ILE A 255 10.77 -3.49 4.87
C ILE A 255 10.11 -2.38 5.68
N LEU A 256 10.54 -2.17 6.92
CA LEU A 256 10.03 -1.10 7.76
C LEU A 256 10.37 0.30 7.22
N GLU A 257 11.52 0.51 6.58
CA GLU A 257 11.82 1.77 5.87
C GLU A 257 10.89 1.97 4.66
N GLN A 258 10.61 0.90 3.91
CA GLN A 258 9.69 0.96 2.78
C GLN A 258 8.28 1.36 3.24
N GLU A 259 7.83 0.78 4.35
CA GLU A 259 6.50 0.97 4.95
C GLU A 259 6.42 2.12 5.95
N ARG A 260 7.54 2.83 6.16
CA ARG A 260 7.59 4.01 7.00
C ARG A 260 6.59 5.07 6.52
N PRO A 261 5.82 5.70 7.43
CA PRO A 261 5.00 6.85 7.10
C PRO A 261 5.82 7.93 6.40
N LYS A 262 5.39 8.32 5.18
CA LYS A 262 6.08 9.31 4.34
C LYS A 262 5.21 10.56 4.16
N PRO A 263 5.79 11.70 3.76
CA PRO A 263 5.02 12.86 3.37
C PRO A 263 3.94 12.49 2.33
N SER A 264 2.71 12.93 2.58
CA SER A 264 1.55 12.61 1.78
C SER A 264 1.06 13.83 1.02
N ALA A 265 0.49 13.62 -0.17
CA ALA A 265 -0.20 14.67 -0.90
C ALA A 265 -1.64 14.86 -0.41
N GLY A 266 -2.32 13.79 0.01
CA GLY A 266 -3.69 13.84 0.49
C GLY A 266 -3.97 12.75 1.51
N ILE A 267 -4.82 13.08 2.48
CA ILE A 267 -5.29 12.14 3.52
C ILE A 267 -6.79 11.87 3.38
N LYS A 268 -7.28 10.81 4.03
CA LYS A 268 -8.66 10.32 3.92
C LYS A 268 -9.10 10.15 2.45
N VAL A 269 -8.19 9.63 1.62
CA VAL A 269 -8.42 9.51 0.18
C VAL A 269 -9.42 8.41 -0.14
N ARG A 270 -10.48 8.78 -0.84
CA ARG A 270 -11.57 7.91 -1.30
C ARG A 270 -11.75 8.03 -2.81
N LEU A 271 -11.97 6.90 -3.46
CA LEU A 271 -12.32 6.85 -4.87
C LEU A 271 -13.71 6.24 -5.05
N ASN A 272 -14.62 6.98 -5.68
CA ASN A 272 -15.93 6.49 -6.05
C ASN A 272 -16.00 6.25 -7.57
N LEU A 273 -16.49 5.08 -7.97
CA LEU A 273 -16.66 4.68 -9.35
C LEU A 273 -18.15 4.58 -9.67
N ILE A 274 -18.59 5.33 -10.66
CA ILE A 274 -20.00 5.40 -11.08
C ILE A 274 -20.07 4.89 -12.51
N SER A 275 -20.78 3.79 -12.73
CA SER A 275 -21.02 3.21 -14.05
C SER A 275 -22.40 2.57 -14.07
N GLU A 276 -23.08 2.63 -15.21
CA GLU A 276 -24.32 1.88 -15.46
C GLU A 276 -24.04 0.42 -15.84
N PHE A 277 -22.78 0.08 -16.07
CA PHE A 277 -22.35 -1.24 -16.50
C PHE A 277 -21.68 -2.03 -15.37
N PRO A 278 -21.76 -3.37 -15.41
CA PRO A 278 -21.00 -4.21 -14.49
C PRO A 278 -19.51 -3.89 -14.57
N LEU A 279 -18.93 -3.51 -13.42
CA LEU A 279 -17.50 -3.23 -13.26
C LEU A 279 -16.85 -4.27 -12.36
N SER A 280 -15.59 -4.59 -12.65
CA SER A 280 -14.75 -5.45 -11.82
C SER A 280 -13.41 -4.78 -11.55
N LEU A 281 -13.04 -4.65 -10.28
CA LEU A 281 -11.72 -4.17 -9.87
C LEU A 281 -10.72 -5.32 -9.80
N ILE A 282 -9.48 -5.08 -10.19
CA ILE A 282 -8.44 -6.11 -10.28
C ILE A 282 -7.49 -6.07 -9.09
N ASN A 283 -7.03 -4.89 -8.68
CA ASN A 283 -5.96 -4.74 -7.69
C ASN A 283 -6.40 -3.95 -6.45
N TYR A 284 -7.69 -3.66 -6.33
CA TYR A 284 -8.34 -3.05 -5.17
C TYR A 284 -9.73 -3.68 -4.98
N SER A 285 -10.30 -3.51 -3.79
CA SER A 285 -11.68 -3.89 -3.48
C SER A 285 -12.51 -2.66 -3.17
N ALA A 286 -13.79 -2.68 -3.55
CA ALA A 286 -14.74 -1.64 -3.18
C ALA A 286 -15.20 -1.82 -1.72
N PRO A 287 -15.39 -0.75 -0.94
CA PRO A 287 -15.11 0.65 -1.27
C PRO A 287 -13.60 0.95 -1.31
N ILE A 288 -13.16 1.78 -2.26
CA ILE A 288 -11.74 2.13 -2.43
C ILE A 288 -11.39 3.27 -1.47
N ASN A 289 -10.91 2.92 -0.28
CA ASN A 289 -10.38 3.84 0.72
C ASN A 289 -8.87 3.59 0.85
N ILE A 290 -8.05 4.58 0.50
CA ILE A 290 -6.58 4.45 0.47
C ILE A 290 -5.95 5.04 1.74
N GLY A 291 -6.61 6.03 2.34
CA GLY A 291 -6.08 6.74 3.50
C GLY A 291 -5.10 7.82 3.09
N THR A 292 -3.84 7.49 2.80
CA THR A 292 -2.80 8.47 2.45
C THR A 292 -2.19 8.22 1.07
N ILE A 293 -1.88 9.28 0.32
CA ILE A 293 -1.18 9.18 -0.98
C ILE A 293 0.26 9.67 -0.84
N GLU A 294 1.16 8.74 -0.54
CA GLU A 294 2.60 9.00 -0.37
C GLU A 294 3.39 8.86 -1.70
N GLY A 295 2.81 8.15 -2.66
CA GLY A 295 3.38 7.84 -3.96
C GLY A 295 2.31 7.79 -5.06
N VAL A 296 2.70 7.40 -6.27
CA VAL A 296 1.73 7.17 -7.35
C VAL A 296 0.88 5.95 -6.99
N VAL A 297 -0.43 6.04 -7.19
CA VAL A 297 -1.35 4.90 -7.00
C VAL A 297 -2.02 4.57 -8.32
N ARG A 298 -2.00 3.29 -8.70
CA ARG A 298 -2.66 2.79 -9.90
C ARG A 298 -3.75 1.79 -9.55
N ILE A 299 -4.93 1.99 -10.13
CA ILE A 299 -6.09 1.12 -9.93
C ILE A 299 -6.58 0.66 -11.29
N PHE A 300 -6.69 -0.65 -11.47
CA PHE A 300 -7.11 -1.27 -12.71
C PHE A 300 -8.45 -1.99 -12.54
N GLY A 301 -9.22 -2.00 -13.61
CA GLY A 301 -10.48 -2.72 -13.66
C GLY A 301 -10.94 -2.98 -15.08
N PHE A 302 -12.06 -3.70 -15.18
CA PHE A 302 -12.78 -3.91 -16.43
C PHE A 302 -14.23 -3.51 -16.30
N LEU A 303 -14.82 -3.14 -17.42
CA LEU A 303 -16.25 -2.94 -17.59
C LEU A 303 -16.75 -3.68 -18.84
N ASN A 304 -17.99 -4.15 -18.81
CA ASN A 304 -18.64 -4.74 -19.97
C ASN A 304 -19.44 -3.66 -20.70
N VAL A 305 -19.01 -3.28 -21.89
CA VAL A 305 -19.67 -2.25 -22.70
C VAL A 305 -20.59 -2.92 -23.73
N PRO A 306 -21.89 -2.55 -23.77
CA PRO A 306 -22.82 -3.09 -24.75
C PRO A 306 -22.44 -2.80 -26.20
N PRO A 307 -22.94 -3.60 -27.16
CA PRO A 307 -22.81 -3.32 -28.58
C PRO A 307 -23.26 -1.91 -28.96
N LEU A 308 -22.51 -1.25 -29.83
CA LEU A 308 -22.84 0.05 -30.43
C LEU A 308 -23.18 1.14 -29.40
N TYR A 309 -22.70 1.00 -28.16
CA TYR A 309 -22.90 2.01 -27.14
C TYR A 309 -22.19 3.32 -27.50
N SER A 310 -22.83 4.43 -27.17
CA SER A 310 -22.30 5.79 -27.30
C SER A 310 -22.61 6.55 -26.02
N GLY A 311 -21.58 7.01 -25.31
CA GLY A 311 -21.78 7.75 -24.06
C GLY A 311 -20.68 7.52 -23.03
N GLU A 312 -20.92 8.05 -21.84
CA GLU A 312 -20.07 7.86 -20.67
C GLU A 312 -20.21 6.42 -20.15
N ILE A 313 -19.09 5.72 -20.04
CA ILE A 313 -19.04 4.33 -19.56
C ILE A 313 -18.55 4.23 -18.11
N LEU A 314 -17.85 5.26 -17.61
CA LEU A 314 -17.34 5.32 -16.25
C LEU A 314 -17.09 6.77 -15.84
N LYS A 315 -17.60 7.17 -14.67
CA LYS A 315 -17.20 8.40 -13.98
C LYS A 315 -16.46 8.03 -12.69
N VAL A 316 -15.35 8.72 -12.45
CA VAL A 316 -14.47 8.54 -11.31
C VAL A 316 -14.43 9.83 -10.52
N ARG A 317 -14.75 9.76 -9.23
CA ARG A 317 -14.64 10.87 -8.28
C ARG A 317 -13.61 10.52 -7.21
N LEU A 318 -12.52 11.29 -7.19
CA LEU A 318 -11.51 11.26 -6.13
C LEU A 318 -11.86 12.34 -5.10
N THR A 319 -12.06 11.95 -3.85
CA THR A 319 -12.27 12.88 -2.72
C THR A 319 -11.17 12.68 -1.69
N TYR A 320 -10.60 13.77 -1.18
CA TYR A 320 -9.50 13.73 -0.22
C TYR A 320 -9.40 15.02 0.58
N VAL A 321 -8.73 14.97 1.72
CA VAL A 321 -8.28 16.17 2.45
C VAL A 321 -6.89 16.54 1.94
N ASP A 322 -6.76 17.73 1.35
CA ASP A 322 -5.53 18.23 0.77
C ASP A 322 -4.56 18.69 1.86
N THR A 323 -3.32 18.18 1.83
CA THR A 323 -2.32 18.47 2.87
C THR A 323 -1.73 19.88 2.79
N ALA A 324 -1.98 20.64 1.72
CA ALA A 324 -1.50 22.01 1.60
C ALA A 324 -2.34 23.00 2.42
N ASP A 325 -3.65 22.76 2.53
CA ASP A 325 -4.62 23.69 3.16
C ASP A 325 -5.60 23.02 4.13
N ASN A 326 -5.50 21.69 4.33
CA ASN A 326 -6.37 20.87 5.18
C ASN A 326 -7.86 20.93 4.81
N ARG A 327 -8.19 21.23 3.55
CA ARG A 327 -9.58 21.25 3.05
C ARG A 327 -9.89 20.00 2.25
N GLU A 328 -11.14 19.55 2.33
CA GLU A 328 -11.64 18.51 1.44
C GLU A 328 -11.71 19.05 -0.01
N LYS A 329 -11.18 18.27 -0.95
CA LYS A 329 -11.19 18.54 -2.39
C LYS A 329 -11.71 17.34 -3.15
N SER A 330 -12.27 17.61 -4.33
CA SER A 330 -12.80 16.60 -5.24
C SER A 330 -12.25 16.80 -6.65
N ILE A 331 -11.89 15.70 -7.31
CA ILE A 331 -11.47 15.68 -8.71
C ILE A 331 -12.32 14.63 -9.43
N GLU A 332 -12.94 15.03 -10.54
CA GLU A 332 -13.74 14.13 -11.37
C GLU A 332 -13.12 13.92 -12.75
N LYS A 333 -13.21 12.67 -13.23
CA LYS A 333 -12.85 12.27 -14.59
C LYS A 333 -13.90 11.31 -15.12
N SER A 334 -14.15 11.38 -16.42
CA SER A 334 -15.08 10.50 -17.11
C SER A 334 -14.39 9.82 -18.29
N LEU A 335 -14.78 8.58 -18.53
CA LEU A 335 -14.41 7.79 -19.70
C LEU A 335 -15.67 7.57 -20.53
N ALA A 336 -15.56 7.80 -21.83
CA ALA A 336 -16.66 7.66 -22.78
C ALA A 336 -16.19 6.92 -24.03
N VAL A 337 -17.12 6.29 -24.73
CA VAL A 337 -16.87 5.62 -26.02
C VAL A 337 -17.91 6.02 -27.05
N THR A 338 -17.59 5.79 -28.32
CA THR A 338 -18.51 5.96 -29.46
C THR A 338 -18.46 4.75 -30.39
N PRO A 339 -19.50 4.42 -31.17
CA PRO A 339 -19.43 3.29 -32.09
C PRO A 339 -18.37 3.49 -33.18
N ALA A 340 -17.55 2.46 -33.42
CA ALA A 340 -16.64 2.47 -34.56
C ALA A 340 -17.42 2.27 -35.87
N LYS A 341 -16.96 2.95 -36.93
CA LYS A 341 -17.52 2.83 -38.29
C LYS A 341 -17.09 1.53 -38.98
N ASP A 342 -15.87 1.09 -38.69
CA ASP A 342 -15.26 -0.09 -39.28
C ASP A 342 -14.20 -0.72 -38.35
N VAL A 343 -13.70 -1.88 -38.75
CA VAL A 343 -12.73 -2.68 -37.97
C VAL A 343 -11.41 -1.93 -37.78
N ASN A 344 -10.99 -1.11 -38.74
CA ASN A 344 -9.73 -0.37 -38.66
C ASN A 344 -9.84 0.77 -37.63
N GLN A 345 -10.96 1.49 -37.63
CA GLN A 345 -11.25 2.49 -36.61
C GLN A 345 -11.31 1.85 -35.22
N PHE A 346 -12.02 0.73 -35.08
CA PHE A 346 -12.07 0.02 -33.80
C PHE A 346 -10.67 -0.36 -33.29
N ARG A 347 -9.85 -1.01 -34.14
CA ARG A 347 -8.49 -1.44 -33.78
C ARG A 347 -7.56 -0.28 -33.46
N SER A 348 -7.63 0.83 -34.21
CA SER A 348 -6.80 2.01 -33.96
C SER A 348 -7.18 2.76 -32.68
N GLY A 349 -8.41 2.58 -32.19
CA GLY A 349 -8.86 3.11 -30.89
C GLY A 349 -8.48 2.24 -29.69
N VAL A 350 -7.70 1.17 -29.86
CA VAL A 350 -7.26 0.30 -28.76
C VAL A 350 -6.00 0.84 -28.12
N ASN A 351 -6.07 1.19 -26.82
CA ASN A 351 -4.89 1.46 -26.01
C ASN A 351 -4.31 0.13 -25.48
N GLN A 352 -3.33 -0.39 -26.23
CA GLN A 352 -2.69 -1.66 -25.93
C GLN A 352 -1.93 -1.66 -24.59
N SER A 353 -1.41 -0.51 -24.14
CA SER A 353 -0.69 -0.42 -22.85
C SER A 353 -1.64 -0.68 -21.69
N VAL A 354 -2.78 0.01 -21.65
CA VAL A 354 -3.80 -0.19 -20.60
C VAL A 354 -4.32 -1.63 -20.61
N LEU A 355 -4.58 -2.17 -21.79
CA LEU A 355 -5.07 -3.55 -21.93
C LEU A 355 -4.07 -4.59 -21.44
N LEU A 356 -2.79 -4.47 -21.80
CA LEU A 356 -1.73 -5.39 -21.38
C LEU A 356 -1.48 -5.31 -19.87
N GLU A 357 -1.44 -4.11 -19.30
CA GLU A 357 -1.24 -3.93 -17.85
C GLU A 357 -2.42 -4.50 -17.05
N ALA A 358 -3.66 -4.18 -17.43
CA ALA A 358 -4.83 -4.75 -16.76
C ALA A 358 -4.86 -6.28 -16.87
N SER A 359 -4.47 -6.84 -18.02
CA SER A 359 -4.36 -8.29 -18.22
C SER A 359 -3.26 -8.91 -17.35
N TYR A 360 -2.12 -8.23 -17.19
CA TYR A 360 -1.03 -8.65 -16.30
C TYR A 360 -1.52 -8.77 -14.86
N TYR A 361 -2.16 -7.72 -14.33
CA TYR A 361 -2.70 -7.74 -12.97
C TYR A 361 -3.83 -8.76 -12.80
N GLN A 362 -4.69 -8.95 -13.81
CA GLN A 362 -5.72 -9.99 -13.74
C GLN A 362 -5.09 -11.38 -13.66
N LYS A 363 -4.08 -11.66 -14.50
CA LYS A 363 -3.36 -12.93 -14.50
C LYS A 363 -2.63 -13.16 -13.18
N MET A 364 -2.07 -12.12 -12.59
CA MET A 364 -1.43 -12.18 -11.28
C MET A 364 -2.43 -12.54 -10.16
N ARG A 365 -3.67 -12.02 -10.22
CA ARG A 365 -4.73 -12.43 -9.29
C ARG A 365 -5.10 -13.90 -9.47
N GLU A 366 -5.13 -14.40 -10.71
CA GLU A 366 -5.36 -15.84 -10.98
C GLU A 366 -4.23 -16.71 -10.39
N VAL A 367 -2.97 -16.25 -10.45
CA VAL A 367 -1.84 -16.93 -9.77
C VAL A 367 -2.10 -17.00 -8.26
N GLN A 368 -2.47 -15.89 -7.63
CA GLN A 368 -2.77 -15.87 -6.18
C GLN A 368 -3.87 -16.88 -5.82
N GLN A 369 -4.96 -16.91 -6.58
CA GLN A 369 -6.06 -17.85 -6.34
C GLN A 369 -5.62 -19.32 -6.41
N LEU A 370 -4.73 -19.65 -7.35
CA LEU A 370 -4.16 -21.00 -7.45
C LEU A 370 -3.25 -21.34 -6.27
N ILE A 371 -2.45 -20.39 -5.80
CA ILE A 371 -1.63 -20.55 -4.59
C ILE A 371 -2.52 -20.79 -3.37
N ASP A 372 -3.58 -20.00 -3.18
CA ASP A 372 -4.51 -20.15 -2.06
C ASP A 372 -5.23 -21.51 -2.06
N GLN A 373 -5.48 -22.05 -3.26
CA GLN A 373 -6.07 -23.38 -3.48
C GLN A 373 -5.07 -24.54 -3.37
N GLY A 374 -3.78 -24.25 -3.16
CA GLY A 374 -2.72 -25.27 -3.11
C GLY A 374 -2.33 -25.85 -4.48
N MET A 375 -2.78 -25.23 -5.59
CA MET A 375 -2.54 -25.66 -6.97
C MET A 375 -1.23 -25.09 -7.53
N GLN A 376 -0.10 -25.48 -6.92
CA GLN A 376 1.21 -24.89 -7.23
C GLN A 376 1.68 -25.14 -8.67
N VAL A 377 1.39 -26.32 -9.23
CA VAL A 377 1.81 -26.65 -10.61
C VAL A 377 1.10 -25.75 -11.62
N GLU A 378 -0.19 -25.51 -11.43
CA GLU A 378 -0.99 -24.60 -12.24
C GLU A 378 -0.54 -23.15 -12.04
N ALA A 379 -0.21 -22.76 -10.81
CA ALA A 379 0.33 -21.43 -10.51
C ALA A 379 1.64 -21.18 -11.27
N THR A 380 2.57 -22.14 -11.28
CA THR A 380 3.84 -22.04 -12.05
C THR A 380 3.60 -21.88 -13.55
N LYS A 381 2.66 -22.64 -14.13
CA LYS A 381 2.27 -22.46 -15.54
C LYS A 381 1.73 -21.05 -15.80
N LYS A 382 0.90 -20.52 -14.89
CA LYS A 382 0.35 -19.17 -15.01
C LYS A 382 1.39 -18.08 -14.80
N ILE A 383 2.42 -18.29 -13.98
CA ILE A 383 3.57 -17.38 -13.85
C ILE A 383 4.36 -17.32 -15.17
N ALA A 384 4.53 -18.44 -15.88
CA ALA A 384 5.18 -18.43 -17.19
C ALA A 384 4.37 -17.62 -18.23
N GLU A 385 3.05 -17.76 -18.27
CA GLU A 385 2.16 -16.93 -19.09
C GLU A 385 2.25 -15.45 -18.70
N LEU A 386 2.28 -15.16 -17.40
CA LEU A 386 2.42 -13.81 -16.85
C LEU A 386 3.73 -13.16 -17.33
N GLY A 387 4.82 -13.93 -17.40
CA GLY A 387 6.11 -13.46 -17.92
C GLY A 387 6.03 -13.00 -19.37
N GLN A 388 5.30 -13.73 -20.23
CA GLN A 388 5.09 -13.32 -21.61
C GLN A 388 4.30 -12.01 -21.71
N ILE A 389 3.32 -11.80 -20.83
CA ILE A 389 2.57 -10.53 -20.76
C ILE A 389 3.51 -9.42 -20.27
N ALA A 390 4.31 -9.67 -19.23
CA ALA A 390 5.27 -8.70 -18.68
C ALA A 390 6.22 -8.15 -19.75
N GLU A 391 6.85 -9.04 -20.53
CA GLU A 391 7.75 -8.65 -21.62
C GLU A 391 7.05 -7.77 -22.67
N ARG A 392 5.80 -8.08 -23.00
CA ARG A 392 4.99 -7.29 -23.95
C ARG A 392 4.65 -5.90 -23.42
N THR A 393 4.54 -5.72 -22.10
CA THR A 393 4.34 -4.39 -21.50
C THR A 393 5.59 -3.52 -21.60
N ARG A 394 6.78 -4.13 -21.75
CA ARG A 394 8.11 -3.48 -21.72
C ARG A 394 8.38 -2.69 -20.43
N LYS A 395 7.67 -3.02 -19.34
CA LYS A 395 7.84 -2.39 -18.03
C LYS A 395 8.81 -3.22 -17.18
N GLN A 396 9.97 -2.63 -16.88
CA GLN A 396 11.04 -3.29 -16.15
C GLN A 396 10.59 -3.79 -14.76
N ASP A 397 9.76 -3.02 -14.07
CA ASP A 397 9.23 -3.40 -12.76
C ASP A 397 8.30 -4.62 -12.83
N LEU A 398 7.48 -4.75 -13.88
CA LEU A 398 6.64 -5.93 -14.09
C LEU A 398 7.47 -7.16 -14.48
N ILE A 399 8.51 -6.97 -15.29
CA ILE A 399 9.44 -8.03 -15.70
C ILE A 399 10.21 -8.55 -14.48
N GLU A 400 10.77 -7.67 -13.66
CA GLU A 400 11.53 -8.04 -12.46
C GLU A 400 10.66 -8.76 -11.42
N SER A 401 9.46 -8.22 -11.14
CA SER A 401 8.49 -8.86 -10.23
C SER A 401 8.14 -10.27 -10.70
N THR A 402 7.92 -10.45 -12.01
CA THR A 402 7.64 -11.77 -12.57
C THR A 402 8.83 -12.72 -12.51
N ARG A 403 10.05 -12.21 -12.70
CA ARG A 403 11.27 -13.00 -12.52
C ARG A 403 11.44 -13.45 -11.08
N LYS A 404 11.15 -12.60 -10.09
CA LYS A 404 11.17 -12.97 -8.67
C LYS A 404 10.21 -14.12 -8.38
N MET A 405 8.96 -14.01 -8.82
CA MET A 405 7.97 -15.10 -8.66
C MET A 405 8.38 -16.39 -9.39
N ALA A 406 8.97 -16.30 -10.58
CA ALA A 406 9.42 -17.47 -11.33
C ALA A 406 10.69 -18.12 -10.75
N GLY A 407 11.47 -17.37 -9.97
CA GLY A 407 12.73 -17.82 -9.38
C GLY A 407 12.59 -18.60 -8.07
N THR A 408 11.36 -18.73 -7.55
CA THR A 408 11.09 -19.38 -6.27
C THR A 408 10.00 -20.43 -6.40
N SER A 409 10.09 -21.49 -5.59
CA SER A 409 9.04 -22.47 -5.38
C SER A 409 8.23 -22.21 -4.11
N ASN A 410 8.63 -21.22 -3.31
CA ASN A 410 7.97 -20.91 -2.04
C ASN A 410 6.68 -20.10 -2.29
N PRO A 411 5.49 -20.65 -1.97
CA PRO A 411 4.21 -19.96 -2.19
C PRO A 411 4.07 -18.66 -1.39
N ASN A 412 4.77 -18.54 -0.26
CA ASN A 412 4.73 -17.35 0.59
C ASN A 412 5.52 -16.19 -0.05
N GLU A 413 6.67 -16.49 -0.67
CA GLU A 413 7.43 -15.51 -1.45
C GLU A 413 6.64 -15.02 -2.66
N ILE A 414 5.96 -15.94 -3.37
CA ILE A 414 5.10 -15.59 -4.50
C ILE A 414 3.95 -14.67 -4.03
N SER A 415 3.25 -15.03 -2.96
CA SER A 415 2.13 -14.23 -2.44
C SER A 415 2.60 -12.86 -1.94
N SER A 416 3.74 -12.81 -1.27
CA SER A 416 4.42 -11.57 -0.84
C SER A 416 4.69 -10.66 -2.03
N GLU A 417 5.29 -11.18 -3.11
CA GLU A 417 5.56 -10.40 -4.33
C GLU A 417 4.26 -9.94 -5.04
N ILE A 418 3.23 -10.79 -5.09
CA ILE A 418 1.93 -10.44 -5.67
C ILE A 418 1.29 -9.26 -4.94
N THR A 419 1.19 -9.30 -3.60
CA THR A 419 0.53 -8.22 -2.85
C THR A 419 1.29 -6.90 -2.98
N LYS A 420 2.63 -6.93 -2.92
CA LYS A 420 3.49 -5.76 -3.19
C LYS A 420 3.20 -5.17 -4.56
N ARG A 421 3.11 -6.01 -5.59
CA ARG A 421 2.88 -5.52 -6.94
C ARG A 421 1.45 -5.00 -7.14
N MET A 422 0.46 -5.66 -6.56
CA MET A 422 -0.95 -5.25 -6.66
C MET A 422 -1.21 -3.86 -6.05
N ARG A 423 -0.41 -3.41 -5.07
CA ARG A 423 -0.64 -2.16 -4.33
C ARG A 423 0.38 -1.05 -4.60
N SER A 424 1.01 -1.06 -5.78
CA SER A 424 2.05 -0.11 -6.19
C SER A 424 1.66 0.94 -7.21
#